data_AF-A0A954QFN4-F1
#
_entry.id   AF-A0A954QFN4-F1
#
_cell.length_a   1.000
_cell.length_b   1.000
_cell.length_c   1.000
_cell.angle_alpha   90.00
_cell.angle_beta   90.00
_cell.angle_gamma   90.00
#
_symmetry.space_group_name_H-M   'P 1'
#
loop_
_entity.id
_entity.type
_entity.pdbx_description
1 polymer ?
#
loop_
_entity_poly.entity_id
_entity_poly.type
_entity_poly.pdbx_seq_one_letter_code
_entity_poly.pdbx_strand_id
1 'polypeptide(L)'
;MQVRYLCGPLSMLGRAVPTDIFILGIGELGNRFDTKIGGIPYWAIDREWPRTATGDLLPFFAQIDLRASHDLLGDLKLPGDVLLIFGDPQDEFSSGVQLKWEHVVVERKLISRETMPISPRPCFNAVRWRTETFPFWEPRDASDTSRMTGDDGNVVLQPYNAFSLIGLQVCRMPYILNSVELSDVFCCIPCFTPTMGVPYPFLNRNEAIDDEDEAIALSCSFSNAYLSCGDGLAVLYVRSCDLSAIRTDILIQ
;
A
#
# COMPACT_ATOMS: atom_id res chain seq x y z
N MET A 1 -17.15 7.52 -6.22
CA MET A 1 -18.12 7.76 -7.32
C MET A 1 -17.45 8.30 -8.59
N GLN A 2 -16.29 8.99 -8.50
CA GLN A 2 -15.54 9.53 -9.65
C GLN A 2 -15.14 8.51 -10.74
N VAL A 3 -14.72 7.29 -10.39
CA VAL A 3 -14.23 6.30 -11.39
C VAL A 3 -15.33 5.86 -12.37
N ARG A 4 -16.59 5.79 -11.94
CA ARG A 4 -17.71 5.36 -12.81
C ARG A 4 -18.00 6.35 -13.95
N TYR A 5 -17.62 7.62 -13.78
CA TYR A 5 -17.83 8.65 -14.80
C TYR A 5 -16.83 8.58 -15.96
N LEU A 6 -15.74 7.83 -15.80
CA LEU A 6 -14.60 7.90 -16.72
C LEU A 6 -14.71 6.92 -17.89
N CYS A 7 -15.25 5.73 -17.72
CA CYS A 7 -14.99 4.66 -18.68
C CYS A 7 -16.16 4.27 -19.60
N GLY A 8 -17.13 5.17 -19.78
CA GLY A 8 -18.33 4.86 -20.57
C GLY A 8 -19.27 3.86 -19.89
N PRO A 9 -20.09 3.11 -20.66
CA PRO A 9 -21.03 2.14 -20.09
C PRO A 9 -20.30 1.06 -19.28
N LEU A 10 -20.87 0.61 -18.16
CA LEU A 10 -20.30 -0.45 -17.30
C LEU A 10 -19.94 -1.74 -18.07
N SER A 11 -20.62 -2.03 -19.17
CA SER A 11 -20.32 -3.18 -20.04
C SER A 11 -18.94 -3.11 -20.69
N MET A 12 -18.35 -1.92 -20.82
CA MET A 12 -17.03 -1.72 -21.43
C MET A 12 -15.87 -1.91 -20.45
N LEU A 13 -16.15 -1.81 -19.15
CA LEU A 13 -15.16 -1.96 -18.08
C LEU A 13 -14.75 -3.42 -17.81
N GLY A 14 -15.41 -4.38 -18.46
CA GLY A 14 -15.24 -5.79 -18.13
C GLY A 14 -15.83 -6.14 -16.76
N ARG A 15 -15.38 -7.26 -16.19
CA ARG A 15 -15.92 -7.76 -14.93
C ARG A 15 -15.38 -6.94 -13.75
N ALA A 16 -16.30 -6.40 -12.94
CA ALA A 16 -15.98 -5.79 -11.66
C ALA A 16 -15.38 -6.82 -10.68
N VAL A 17 -14.34 -6.41 -9.96
CA VAL A 17 -13.70 -7.17 -8.89
C VAL A 17 -13.80 -6.36 -7.59
N PRO A 18 -14.42 -6.89 -6.53
CA PRO A 18 -14.43 -6.23 -5.24
C PRO A 18 -13.01 -6.03 -4.68
N THR A 19 -12.74 -4.85 -4.12
CA THR A 19 -11.41 -4.40 -3.70
C THR A 19 -11.52 -3.55 -2.44
N ASP A 20 -10.57 -3.70 -1.52
CA ASP A 20 -10.39 -2.77 -0.40
C ASP A 20 -9.29 -1.76 -0.75
N ILE A 21 -9.63 -0.46 -0.72
CA ILE A 21 -8.69 0.66 -0.83
C ILE A 21 -8.55 1.29 0.55
N PHE A 22 -7.33 1.49 1.03
CA PHE A 22 -7.08 2.08 2.33
C PHE A 22 -6.54 3.50 2.16
N ILE A 23 -7.36 4.50 2.40
CA ILE A 23 -6.98 5.91 2.25
C ILE A 23 -6.13 6.33 3.45
N LEU A 24 -4.97 6.94 3.20
CA LEU A 24 -4.02 7.29 4.25
C LEU A 24 -4.35 8.63 4.94
N GLY A 25 -4.14 8.70 6.24
CA GLY A 25 -4.09 9.93 7.05
C GLY A 25 -2.77 9.99 7.82
N ILE A 26 -2.38 11.17 8.28
CA ILE A 26 -1.16 11.37 9.07
C ILE A 26 -1.44 11.02 10.54
N GLY A 27 -0.52 10.28 11.16
CA GLY A 27 -0.58 9.92 12.56
C GLY A 27 -0.93 8.46 12.80
N GLU A 28 -1.02 8.10 14.08
CA GLU A 28 -1.31 6.75 14.53
C GLU A 28 -2.70 6.71 15.18
N LEU A 29 -3.54 5.75 14.76
CA LEU A 29 -4.82 5.49 15.43
C LEU A 29 -4.59 4.68 16.71
N GLY A 30 -5.52 4.82 17.67
CA GLY A 30 -5.42 4.13 18.97
C GLY A 30 -5.46 2.61 18.88
N ASN A 31 -5.88 2.05 17.75
CA ASN A 31 -6.02 0.63 17.56
C ASN A 31 -4.76 0.01 16.95
N ARG A 32 -4.19 -0.98 17.65
CA ARG A 32 -2.85 -1.51 17.35
C ARG A 32 -2.79 -2.39 16.11
N PHE A 33 -3.91 -2.98 15.72
CA PHE A 33 -3.96 -3.89 14.57
C PHE A 33 -4.36 -3.21 13.26
N ASP A 34 -4.73 -1.92 13.27
CA ASP A 34 -5.15 -1.22 12.05
C ASP A 34 -4.06 -1.23 10.97
N THR A 35 -4.51 -1.24 9.71
CA THR A 35 -3.64 -1.04 8.54
C THR A 35 -2.94 0.32 8.63
N LYS A 36 -1.61 0.33 8.48
CA LYS A 36 -0.78 1.53 8.59
C LYS A 36 0.57 1.40 7.87
N ILE A 37 1.18 2.54 7.57
CA ILE A 37 2.60 2.65 7.18
C ILE A 37 3.34 3.36 8.30
N GLY A 38 4.48 2.83 8.74
CA GLY A 38 5.23 3.34 9.89
C GLY A 38 4.45 3.22 11.21
N GLY A 39 4.89 3.96 12.24
CA GLY A 39 4.29 3.88 13.57
C GLY A 39 4.72 2.63 14.36
N ILE A 40 3.86 2.20 15.31
CA ILE A 40 4.15 1.08 16.20
C ILE A 40 3.41 -0.17 15.69
N PRO A 41 4.12 -1.27 15.35
CA PRO A 41 3.50 -2.48 14.85
C PRO A 41 2.72 -3.23 15.93
N TYR A 42 1.81 -4.11 15.52
CA TYR A 42 1.25 -5.17 16.35
C TYR A 42 2.33 -6.26 16.59
N TRP A 43 3.28 -5.98 17.47
CA TRP A 43 4.38 -6.90 17.80
C TRP A 43 4.38 -7.24 19.29
N ALA A 44 4.52 -8.52 19.62
CA ALA A 44 4.56 -8.98 21.01
C ALA A 44 5.86 -8.57 21.70
N ILE A 45 5.80 -8.17 22.96
CA ILE A 45 6.98 -7.69 23.71
C ILE A 45 8.01 -8.78 23.98
N ASP A 46 7.59 -10.04 23.99
CA ASP A 46 8.41 -11.23 24.23
C ASP A 46 8.97 -11.85 22.95
N ARG A 47 8.65 -11.28 21.77
CA ARG A 47 9.08 -11.79 20.48
C ARG A 47 10.35 -11.10 20.02
N GLU A 48 11.34 -11.89 19.60
CA GLU A 48 12.60 -11.36 19.05
C GLU A 48 12.33 -10.49 17.83
N TRP A 49 12.90 -9.29 17.80
CA TRP A 49 12.75 -8.36 16.68
C TRP A 49 13.35 -8.92 15.37
N PRO A 50 12.73 -8.70 14.21
CA PRO A 50 13.28 -9.19 12.94
C PRO A 50 14.67 -8.63 12.63
N ARG A 51 15.55 -9.49 12.11
CA ARG A 51 16.95 -9.17 11.78
C ARG A 51 17.33 -9.64 10.39
N THR A 52 18.24 -8.91 9.74
CA THR A 52 18.89 -9.30 8.48
C THR A 52 19.70 -10.59 8.66
N ALA A 53 20.20 -11.15 7.55
CA ALA A 53 21.14 -12.29 7.61
C ALA A 53 22.45 -11.95 8.33
N THR A 54 22.84 -10.66 8.36
CA THR A 54 24.02 -10.16 9.09
C THR A 54 23.75 -9.89 10.58
N GLY A 55 22.49 -10.00 11.02
CA GLY A 55 22.08 -9.78 12.41
C GLY A 55 21.61 -8.37 12.74
N ASP A 56 21.63 -7.46 11.77
CA ASP A 56 21.16 -6.07 11.92
C ASP A 56 19.64 -6.04 12.09
N LEU A 57 19.13 -5.13 12.91
CA LEU A 57 17.69 -5.01 13.15
C LEU A 57 16.99 -4.42 11.91
N LEU A 58 15.88 -5.02 11.50
CA LEU A 58 15.07 -4.51 10.40
C LEU A 58 14.06 -3.47 10.92
N PRO A 59 13.97 -2.26 10.34
CA PRO A 59 12.95 -1.30 10.74
C PRO A 59 11.56 -1.80 10.38
N PHE A 60 10.56 -1.46 11.20
CA PHE A 60 9.17 -1.71 10.84
C PHE A 60 8.74 -0.73 9.74
N PHE A 61 8.15 -1.26 8.68
CA PHE A 61 7.75 -0.48 7.51
C PHE A 61 6.23 -0.32 7.42
N ALA A 62 5.45 -1.39 7.40
CA ALA A 62 4.00 -1.32 7.26
C ALA A 62 3.30 -2.54 7.84
N GLN A 63 2.01 -2.37 8.11
CA GLN A 63 1.12 -3.40 8.62
C GLN A 63 -0.19 -3.36 7.85
N ILE A 64 -0.73 -4.53 7.52
CA ILE A 64 -1.99 -4.69 6.80
C ILE A 64 -2.91 -5.62 7.60
N ASP A 65 -4.04 -5.09 8.07
CA ASP A 65 -5.12 -5.87 8.68
C ASP A 65 -5.99 -6.49 7.59
N LEU A 66 -5.99 -7.82 7.51
CA LEU A 66 -6.73 -8.54 6.48
C LEU A 66 -8.02 -9.15 7.00
N ARG A 67 -8.29 -9.12 8.32
CA ARG A 67 -9.49 -9.77 8.91
C ARG A 67 -10.79 -9.29 8.27
N ALA A 68 -10.84 -8.01 7.94
CA ALA A 68 -12.01 -7.40 7.33
C ALA A 68 -12.07 -7.58 5.80
N SER A 69 -11.00 -8.09 5.19
CA SER A 69 -10.86 -8.36 3.75
C SER A 69 -10.88 -9.85 3.42
N HIS A 70 -11.09 -10.75 4.40
CA HIS A 70 -11.13 -12.20 4.16
C HIS A 70 -12.17 -12.60 3.11
N ASP A 71 -13.29 -11.89 3.03
CA ASP A 71 -14.33 -12.14 2.04
C ASP A 71 -13.89 -11.86 0.59
N LEU A 72 -12.88 -11.00 0.41
CA LEU A 72 -12.27 -10.72 -0.89
C LEU A 72 -11.23 -11.77 -1.30
N LEU A 73 -10.63 -12.44 -0.31
CA LEU A 73 -9.55 -13.39 -0.51
C LEU A 73 -10.05 -14.81 -0.83
N GLY A 74 -11.37 -15.02 -0.81
CA GLY A 74 -12.01 -16.28 -1.17
C GLY A 74 -11.54 -17.44 -0.29
N ASP A 75 -11.09 -18.53 -0.92
CA ASP A 75 -10.60 -19.73 -0.24
C ASP A 75 -9.12 -19.64 0.19
N LEU A 76 -8.47 -18.48 0.01
CA LEU A 76 -7.08 -18.28 0.39
C LEU A 76 -6.93 -18.37 1.92
N LYS A 77 -6.24 -19.41 2.39
CA LYS A 77 -5.98 -19.63 3.83
C LYS A 77 -4.78 -18.83 4.29
N LEU A 78 -4.98 -17.57 4.68
CA LEU A 78 -3.91 -16.74 5.21
C LEU A 78 -3.24 -17.36 6.45
N PRO A 79 -1.91 -17.20 6.64
CA PRO A 79 -1.21 -17.68 7.83
C PRO A 79 -1.50 -16.87 9.10
N GLY A 80 -2.18 -15.73 8.98
CA GLY A 80 -2.48 -14.83 10.08
C GLY A 80 -3.54 -13.80 9.70
N ASP A 81 -3.89 -12.99 10.68
CA ASP A 81 -4.89 -11.91 10.57
C ASP A 81 -4.26 -10.62 10.04
N VAL A 82 -3.01 -10.38 10.45
CA VAL A 82 -2.27 -9.15 10.19
C VAL A 82 -0.93 -9.51 9.58
N LEU A 83 -0.61 -8.88 8.45
CA LEU A 83 0.69 -8.96 7.81
C LEU A 83 1.56 -7.78 8.24
N LEU A 84 2.73 -8.06 8.78
CA LEU A 84 3.75 -7.08 9.15
C LEU A 84 4.92 -7.15 8.18
N ILE A 85 5.44 -5.97 7.85
CA ILE A 85 6.53 -5.80 6.89
C ILE A 85 7.67 -5.09 7.58
N PHE A 86 8.82 -5.73 7.60
CA PHE A 86 10.05 -5.22 8.17
C PHE A 86 11.12 -5.13 7.08
N GLY A 87 11.86 -4.04 7.04
CA GLY A 87 12.85 -3.76 6.02
C GLY A 87 13.00 -2.28 5.80
N ASP A 88 14.20 -1.86 5.39
CA ASP A 88 14.36 -0.51 4.88
C ASP A 88 14.15 -0.52 3.36
N PRO A 89 13.08 0.10 2.86
CA PRO A 89 12.89 0.24 1.43
C PRO A 89 14.01 1.01 0.70
N GLN A 90 14.77 1.85 1.40
CA GLN A 90 15.86 2.63 0.80
C GLN A 90 17.20 1.89 0.81
N ASP A 91 17.27 0.71 1.44
CA ASP A 91 18.50 -0.08 1.44
C ASP A 91 18.68 -0.77 0.08
N GLU A 92 19.57 -0.20 -0.73
CA GLU A 92 19.92 -0.66 -2.08
C GLU A 92 20.50 -2.08 -2.10
N PHE A 93 21.04 -2.55 -0.97
CA PHE A 93 21.87 -3.75 -0.88
C PHE A 93 21.11 -4.98 -0.36
N SER A 94 19.77 -4.96 -0.40
CA SER A 94 18.93 -6.14 -0.11
C SER A 94 19.13 -6.74 1.29
N SER A 95 19.32 -5.90 2.32
CA SER A 95 19.36 -6.36 3.72
C SER A 95 18.13 -7.18 4.13
N GLY A 96 17.08 -7.14 3.31
CA GLY A 96 16.08 -8.17 3.17
C GLY A 96 14.77 -7.70 3.77
N VAL A 97 13.73 -7.64 2.93
CA VAL A 97 12.38 -7.44 3.44
C VAL A 97 11.92 -8.73 4.09
N GLN A 98 11.46 -8.65 5.33
CA GLN A 98 10.83 -9.76 6.04
C GLN A 98 9.35 -9.51 6.23
N LEU A 99 8.58 -10.51 5.85
CA LEU A 99 7.14 -10.57 6.07
C LEU A 99 6.87 -11.46 7.29
N LYS A 100 6.05 -10.96 8.22
CA LYS A 100 5.65 -11.70 9.43
C LYS A 100 4.14 -11.68 9.55
N TRP A 101 3.56 -12.86 9.68
CA TRP A 101 2.15 -13.03 9.99
C TRP A 101 1.93 -13.07 11.49
N GLU A 102 0.86 -12.42 11.93
CA GLU A 102 0.39 -12.42 13.31
C GLU A 102 -1.10 -12.72 13.38
N HIS A 103 -1.49 -13.47 14.40
CA HIS A 103 -2.88 -13.57 14.82
C HIS A 103 -3.20 -12.48 15.85
N VAL A 104 -4.37 -11.86 15.71
CA VAL A 104 -4.81 -10.84 16.66
C VAL A 104 -5.35 -11.52 17.90
N VAL A 105 -4.74 -11.18 19.03
CA VAL A 105 -5.05 -11.69 20.38
C VAL A 105 -5.18 -10.46 21.25
N VAL A 106 -6.40 -10.18 21.71
CA VAL A 106 -6.76 -8.92 22.39
C VAL A 106 -5.93 -8.68 23.65
N GLU A 107 -5.64 -9.73 24.42
CA GLU A 107 -4.93 -9.65 25.70
C GLU A 107 -3.40 -9.71 25.56
N ARG A 108 -2.88 -9.69 24.33
CA ARG A 108 -1.44 -9.81 24.08
C ARG A 108 -0.71 -8.56 24.57
N LYS A 109 0.39 -8.77 25.31
CA LYS A 109 1.31 -7.69 25.67
C LYS A 109 2.11 -7.30 24.44
N LEU A 110 1.86 -6.10 23.92
CA LEU A 110 2.54 -5.57 22.76
C LEU A 110 3.69 -4.65 23.16
N ILE A 111 4.63 -4.48 22.24
CA ILE A 111 5.65 -3.44 22.37
C ILE A 111 5.00 -2.05 22.50
N SER A 112 5.68 -1.18 23.21
CA SER A 112 5.48 0.26 23.26
C SER A 112 6.54 0.98 22.41
N ARG A 113 6.36 2.28 22.16
CA ARG A 113 7.34 3.12 21.45
C ARG A 113 8.70 3.10 22.15
N GLU A 114 8.69 3.12 23.48
CA GLU A 114 9.87 3.17 24.34
C GLU A 114 10.66 1.85 24.33
N THR A 115 9.96 0.75 24.02
CA THR A 115 10.56 -0.59 23.92
C THR A 115 10.93 -0.98 22.49
N MET A 116 10.62 -0.16 21.49
CA MET A 116 11.04 -0.43 20.11
C MET A 116 12.56 -0.33 20.01
N PRO A 117 13.24 -1.31 19.40
CA PRO A 117 14.69 -1.28 19.29
C PRO A 117 15.18 -0.30 18.21
N ILE A 118 14.28 0.16 17.33
CA ILE A 118 14.52 1.18 16.31
C ILE A 118 13.41 2.23 16.42
N SER A 119 13.77 3.51 16.32
CA SER A 119 12.80 4.60 16.29
C SER A 119 11.75 4.38 15.18
N PRO A 120 10.45 4.52 15.48
CA PRO A 120 9.41 4.34 14.48
C PRO A 120 9.47 5.47 13.44
N ARG A 121 9.17 5.12 12.19
CA ARG A 121 8.88 6.09 11.13
C ARG A 121 7.60 6.87 11.45
N PRO A 122 7.39 8.06 10.86
CA PRO A 122 6.09 8.71 10.84
C PRO A 122 4.99 7.71 10.47
N CYS A 123 3.90 7.75 11.23
CA CYS A 123 2.80 6.83 11.01
C CYS A 123 1.81 7.46 10.03
N PHE A 124 1.34 6.64 9.09
CA PHE A 124 0.19 6.91 8.27
C PHE A 124 -0.88 5.87 8.57
N ASN A 125 -1.93 6.28 9.28
CA ASN A 125 -3.06 5.41 9.51
C ASN A 125 -3.87 5.26 8.23
N ALA A 126 -4.57 4.14 8.09
CA ALA A 126 -5.34 3.88 6.89
C ALA A 126 -6.82 3.64 7.22
N VAL A 127 -7.72 4.35 6.55
CA VAL A 127 -9.17 4.10 6.62
C VAL A 127 -9.58 3.29 5.41
N ARG A 128 -10.18 2.13 5.68
CA ARG A 128 -10.63 1.22 4.64
C ARG A 128 -11.88 1.74 3.92
N TRP A 129 -11.86 1.66 2.61
CA TRP A 129 -12.97 1.92 1.71
C TRP A 129 -13.15 0.75 0.74
N ARG A 130 -14.26 0.02 0.88
CA ARG A 130 -14.65 -1.08 0.00
C ARG A 130 -15.23 -0.50 -1.30
N THR A 131 -14.71 -0.94 -2.44
CA THR A 131 -15.18 -0.54 -3.77
C THR A 131 -15.03 -1.70 -4.76
N GLU A 132 -15.38 -1.45 -6.02
CA GLU A 132 -15.10 -2.32 -7.15
C GLU A 132 -13.97 -1.72 -7.99
N THR A 133 -13.10 -2.57 -8.53
CA THR A 133 -12.13 -2.21 -9.56
C THR A 133 -12.32 -3.07 -10.80
N PHE A 134 -11.74 -2.63 -11.91
CA PHE A 134 -11.96 -3.20 -13.24
C PHE A 134 -10.60 -3.53 -13.86
N PRO A 135 -9.92 -4.58 -13.37
CA PRO A 135 -8.53 -4.85 -13.74
C PRO A 135 -8.38 -5.23 -15.22
N PHE A 136 -9.42 -5.76 -15.86
CA PHE A 136 -9.38 -6.17 -17.26
C PHE A 136 -9.86 -5.08 -18.23
N TRP A 137 -10.05 -3.84 -17.76
CA TRP A 137 -10.37 -2.75 -18.66
C TRP A 137 -9.13 -2.37 -19.47
N GLU A 138 -9.26 -2.38 -20.79
CA GLU A 138 -8.24 -1.90 -21.71
C GLU A 138 -8.74 -0.59 -22.36
N PRO A 139 -7.89 0.46 -22.44
CA PRO A 139 -8.24 1.64 -23.21
C PRO A 139 -8.40 1.27 -24.69
N ARG A 140 -9.39 1.85 -25.38
CA ARG A 140 -9.63 1.52 -26.80
C ARG A 140 -8.55 2.11 -27.71
N ASP A 141 -7.99 3.25 -27.33
CA ASP A 141 -6.89 3.92 -28.03
C ASP A 141 -6.15 4.91 -27.12
N ALA A 142 -5.15 5.62 -27.67
CA ALA A 142 -4.36 6.63 -26.95
C ALA A 142 -5.15 7.91 -26.58
N SER A 143 -6.37 8.09 -27.12
CA SER A 143 -7.25 9.20 -26.75
C SER A 143 -8.06 8.87 -25.48
N ASP A 144 -8.41 7.60 -25.25
CA ASP A 144 -8.97 7.11 -23.98
C ASP A 144 -7.99 7.29 -22.79
N THR A 145 -6.69 7.46 -23.06
CA THR A 145 -5.67 7.71 -22.03
C THR A 145 -5.33 9.18 -21.84
N SER A 146 -5.87 10.11 -22.64
CA SER A 146 -5.55 11.54 -22.57
C SER A 146 -6.80 12.39 -22.36
N ARG A 147 -6.94 12.94 -21.13
CA ARG A 147 -7.94 13.94 -20.73
C ARG A 147 -9.39 13.62 -21.12
N MET A 148 -10.17 13.11 -20.18
CA MET A 148 -11.63 13.05 -20.36
C MET A 148 -12.28 14.22 -19.66
N THR A 149 -13.09 14.99 -20.37
CA THR A 149 -13.94 16.01 -19.76
C THR A 149 -15.31 15.40 -19.55
N GLY A 150 -15.76 15.30 -18.30
CA GLY A 150 -17.09 14.81 -17.95
C GLY A 150 -18.19 15.75 -18.46
N ASP A 151 -19.43 15.25 -18.49
CA ASP A 151 -20.63 16.02 -18.89
C ASP A 151 -20.89 17.25 -17.99
N ASP A 152 -20.26 17.29 -16.82
CA ASP A 152 -20.27 18.41 -15.86
C ASP A 152 -19.15 19.44 -16.12
N GLY A 153 -18.34 19.26 -17.16
CA GLY A 153 -17.20 20.10 -17.50
C GLY A 153 -15.93 19.81 -16.70
N ASN A 154 -15.93 18.81 -15.80
CA ASN A 154 -14.75 18.46 -15.04
C ASN A 154 -13.76 17.67 -15.91
N VAL A 155 -12.53 18.19 -16.03
CA VAL A 155 -11.44 17.52 -16.75
C VAL A 155 -10.77 16.52 -15.81
N VAL A 156 -10.83 15.24 -16.15
CA VAL A 156 -10.11 14.18 -15.48
C VAL A 156 -8.87 13.81 -16.28
N LEU A 157 -7.72 13.97 -15.61
CA LEU A 157 -6.41 13.66 -16.16
C LEU A 157 -6.05 12.21 -15.84
N GLN A 158 -5.74 11.46 -16.90
CA GLN A 158 -4.93 10.24 -17.00
C GLN A 158 -5.12 9.10 -15.97
N PRO A 159 -5.15 7.82 -16.42
CA PRO A 159 -5.25 6.65 -15.53
C PRO A 159 -4.20 6.58 -14.41
N TYR A 160 -3.01 7.14 -14.63
CA TYR A 160 -1.95 7.19 -13.62
C TYR A 160 -2.28 8.12 -12.44
N ASN A 161 -3.17 9.10 -12.62
CA ASN A 161 -3.62 10.04 -11.58
C ASN A 161 -5.05 9.74 -11.08
N ALA A 162 -5.92 9.21 -11.94
CA ALA A 162 -7.32 8.94 -11.63
C ALA A 162 -7.50 7.78 -10.62
N PHE A 163 -6.47 6.97 -10.42
CA PHE A 163 -6.45 5.89 -9.43
C PHE A 163 -5.57 6.17 -8.21
N SER A 164 -5.02 7.39 -8.11
CA SER A 164 -4.17 7.86 -7.01
C SER A 164 -4.97 8.24 -5.77
N LEU A 165 -5.97 7.42 -5.41
CA LEU A 165 -6.24 7.27 -3.98
C LEU A 165 -5.02 6.56 -3.42
N ILE A 166 -4.12 7.38 -2.89
CA ILE A 166 -2.89 6.94 -2.23
C ILE A 166 -3.32 6.06 -1.08
N GLY A 167 -3.22 4.78 -1.34
CA GLY A 167 -3.76 3.82 -0.45
C GLY A 167 -3.18 2.45 -0.68
N LEU A 168 -3.00 1.76 0.43
CA LEU A 168 -2.79 0.32 0.41
C LEU A 168 -4.01 -0.30 -0.26
N GLN A 169 -3.81 -1.30 -1.10
CA GLN A 169 -4.89 -1.92 -1.86
C GLN A 169 -4.82 -3.43 -1.68
N VAL A 170 -5.94 -4.05 -1.37
CA VAL A 170 -6.05 -5.51 -1.23
C VAL A 170 -6.99 -6.03 -2.32
N CYS A 171 -6.56 -7.11 -3.00
CA CYS A 171 -7.26 -7.71 -4.13
C CYS A 171 -7.43 -6.75 -5.33
N ARG A 172 -6.38 -5.98 -5.65
CA ARG A 172 -6.34 -5.12 -6.84
C ARG A 172 -5.14 -5.44 -7.72
N MET A 173 -5.36 -5.39 -9.03
CA MET A 173 -4.31 -5.29 -10.03
C MET A 173 -3.76 -3.84 -10.06
N PRO A 174 -2.47 -3.62 -9.79
CA PRO A 174 -1.85 -2.34 -10.10
C PRO A 174 -1.84 -2.18 -11.64
N TYR A 175 -2.26 -1.01 -12.12
CA TYR A 175 -2.47 -0.72 -13.55
C TYR A 175 -1.20 -0.89 -14.43
N ILE A 176 -0.03 -1.05 -13.81
CA ILE A 176 1.28 -0.95 -14.46
C ILE A 176 1.92 -2.34 -14.69
N LEU A 177 1.37 -3.42 -14.13
CA LEU A 177 1.98 -4.76 -14.26
C LEU A 177 1.52 -5.48 -15.53
N ASN A 178 2.13 -5.15 -16.67
CA ASN A 178 1.93 -5.87 -17.94
C ASN A 178 2.65 -7.23 -18.00
N SER A 179 3.42 -7.63 -16.98
CA SER A 179 4.35 -8.78 -17.05
C SER A 179 4.23 -9.82 -15.94
N VAL A 180 3.32 -9.67 -14.96
CA VAL A 180 3.16 -10.62 -13.85
C VAL A 180 1.82 -11.32 -13.95
N GLU A 181 1.82 -12.65 -13.77
CA GLU A 181 0.58 -13.42 -13.77
C GLU A 181 -0.33 -12.97 -12.61
N LEU A 182 -1.56 -12.60 -13.00
CA LEU A 182 -2.51 -11.83 -12.19
C LEU A 182 -3.05 -12.57 -10.96
N SER A 183 -2.90 -13.89 -10.90
CA SER A 183 -3.38 -14.72 -9.80
C SER A 183 -2.64 -14.51 -8.48
N ASP A 184 -1.46 -13.88 -8.54
CA ASP A 184 -0.49 -13.95 -7.46
C ASP A 184 -0.48 -12.68 -6.61
N VAL A 185 -1.02 -11.55 -7.09
CA VAL A 185 -1.00 -10.28 -6.36
C VAL A 185 -2.17 -10.19 -5.40
N PHE A 186 -1.90 -10.08 -4.09
CA PHE A 186 -2.94 -9.91 -3.07
C PHE A 186 -2.93 -8.53 -2.41
N CYS A 187 -1.81 -7.81 -2.41
CA CYS A 187 -1.72 -6.47 -1.83
C CYS A 187 -0.74 -5.53 -2.58
N CYS A 188 -1.07 -4.25 -2.66
CA CYS A 188 -0.17 -3.20 -3.15
C CYS A 188 0.06 -2.14 -2.07
N ILE A 189 1.28 -1.62 -2.00
CA ILE A 189 1.70 -0.53 -1.13
C ILE A 189 2.02 0.69 -1.98
N PRO A 190 1.41 1.85 -1.69
CA PRO A 190 1.70 3.07 -2.43
C PRO A 190 3.11 3.57 -2.10
N CYS A 191 3.83 4.06 -3.10
CA CYS A 191 4.89 5.03 -2.86
C CYS A 191 4.32 6.43 -3.09
N PHE A 192 4.73 7.38 -2.28
CA PHE A 192 4.32 8.76 -2.38
C PHE A 192 5.41 9.70 -1.88
N THR A 193 5.56 10.82 -2.57
CA THR A 193 6.46 11.91 -2.22
C THR A 193 5.63 13.19 -2.31
N PRO A 194 5.18 13.75 -1.18
CA PRO A 194 4.39 14.98 -1.22
C PRO A 194 5.13 16.11 -1.94
N THR A 195 4.46 16.79 -2.86
CA THR A 195 5.03 17.93 -3.59
C THR A 195 4.78 19.22 -2.82
N MET A 196 5.83 20.04 -2.66
CA MET A 196 5.70 21.31 -1.96
C MET A 196 4.69 22.25 -2.64
N GLY A 197 3.95 23.02 -1.83
CA GLY A 197 2.95 23.98 -2.31
C GLY A 197 1.69 23.35 -2.93
N VAL A 198 1.60 22.01 -2.92
CA VAL A 198 0.45 21.26 -3.44
C VAL A 198 -0.22 20.53 -2.27
N PRO A 199 -1.53 20.73 -2.05
CA PRO A 199 -2.29 19.92 -1.11
C PRO A 199 -2.17 18.44 -1.43
N TYR A 200 -1.70 17.66 -0.45
CA TYR A 200 -1.61 16.21 -0.57
C TYR A 200 -2.87 15.55 0.02
N PRO A 201 -3.44 14.49 -0.60
CA PRO A 201 -4.76 13.98 -0.25
C PRO A 201 -4.79 13.10 1.02
N PHE A 202 -4.12 13.52 2.10
CA PHE A 202 -4.23 12.85 3.39
C PHE A 202 -5.61 13.11 4.01
N LEU A 203 -6.24 12.08 4.59
CA LEU A 203 -7.61 12.15 5.15
C LEU A 203 -7.84 13.29 6.14
N ASN A 204 -6.81 13.66 6.89
CA ASN A 204 -6.87 14.61 7.98
C ASN A 204 -5.97 15.85 7.75
N ARG A 205 -5.54 16.10 6.50
CA ARG A 205 -4.79 17.30 6.14
C ARG A 205 -5.20 17.78 4.77
N ASN A 206 -5.75 19.00 4.73
CA ASN A 206 -6.17 19.66 3.48
C ASN A 206 -5.18 20.74 3.03
N GLU A 207 -4.26 21.15 3.90
CA GLU A 207 -3.28 22.20 3.63
C GLU A 207 -2.08 21.64 2.86
N ALA A 208 -1.49 22.49 2.00
CA ALA A 208 -0.24 22.18 1.33
C ALA A 208 0.89 21.94 2.34
N ILE A 209 1.87 21.15 1.92
CA ILE A 209 3.14 21.05 2.63
C ILE A 209 4.05 22.11 2.01
N ASP A 210 4.45 23.11 2.80
CA ASP A 210 5.29 24.21 2.33
C ASP A 210 6.75 24.10 2.85
N ASP A 211 7.04 23.06 3.62
CA ASP A 211 8.35 22.76 4.20
C ASP A 211 8.95 21.50 3.55
N GLU A 212 10.18 21.61 3.06
CA GLU A 212 10.86 20.53 2.34
C GLU A 212 11.21 19.36 3.27
N ASP A 213 11.68 19.65 4.49
CA ASP A 213 12.03 18.63 5.47
C ASP A 213 10.78 17.84 5.89
N GLU A 214 9.63 18.51 6.06
CA GLU A 214 8.34 17.87 6.27
C GLU A 214 7.92 17.00 5.08
N ALA A 215 8.06 17.49 3.85
CA ALA A 215 7.73 16.70 2.65
C ALA A 215 8.58 15.43 2.56
N ILE A 216 9.89 15.53 2.85
CA ILE A 216 10.82 14.40 2.91
C ILE A 216 10.43 13.44 4.04
N ALA A 217 10.13 13.95 5.23
CA ALA A 217 9.72 13.13 6.37
C ALA A 217 8.40 12.40 6.13
N LEU A 218 7.49 13.01 5.37
CA LEU A 218 6.21 12.43 4.98
C LEU A 218 6.31 11.56 3.72
N SER A 219 7.48 11.44 3.10
CA SER A 219 7.65 10.58 1.94
C SER A 219 7.70 9.11 2.32
N CYS A 220 7.07 8.28 1.51
CA CYS A 220 7.07 6.84 1.63
C CYS A 220 7.47 6.28 0.28
N SER A 221 8.69 5.76 0.15
CA SER A 221 9.14 5.11 -1.08
C SER A 221 9.65 3.71 -0.78
N PHE A 222 9.43 2.80 -1.73
CA PHE A 222 10.01 1.46 -1.86
C PHE A 222 11.08 1.39 -2.97
N SER A 223 11.71 2.51 -3.32
CA SER A 223 12.71 2.56 -4.37
C SER A 223 14.11 2.21 -3.87
N ASN A 224 14.72 1.24 -4.53
CA ASN A 224 16.17 1.09 -4.60
C ASN A 224 16.74 2.40 -5.22
N ALA A 225 17.66 3.10 -4.55
CA ALA A 225 18.02 4.50 -4.84
C ALA A 225 18.69 4.75 -6.22
N TYR A 226 18.87 3.72 -7.04
CA TYR A 226 19.27 3.84 -8.45
C TYR A 226 18.14 4.16 -9.45
N LEU A 227 16.87 4.19 -9.04
CA LEU A 227 15.75 4.39 -9.96
C LEU A 227 15.02 5.70 -9.68
N SER A 228 15.40 6.73 -10.43
CA SER A 228 14.84 8.09 -10.45
C SER A 228 13.47 8.18 -11.15
N CYS A 229 12.61 7.17 -10.99
CA CYS A 229 11.23 7.23 -11.45
C CYS A 229 10.33 7.71 -10.30
N GLY A 230 9.85 8.95 -10.40
CA GLY A 230 9.14 9.69 -9.34
C GLY A 230 7.78 9.15 -8.90
N ASP A 231 7.32 7.98 -9.35
CA ASP A 231 5.96 7.48 -9.09
C ASP A 231 5.92 5.93 -8.98
N GLY A 232 6.74 5.35 -8.11
CA GLY A 232 6.78 3.89 -7.92
C GLY A 232 5.53 3.33 -7.20
N LEU A 233 5.16 2.09 -7.50
CA LEU A 233 4.22 1.28 -6.70
C LEU A 233 5.00 0.07 -6.19
N ALA A 234 4.98 -0.19 -4.87
CA ALA A 234 5.43 -1.47 -4.36
C ALA A 234 4.29 -2.48 -4.43
N VAL A 235 4.57 -3.65 -5.00
CA VAL A 235 3.59 -4.71 -5.15
C VAL A 235 4.01 -5.90 -4.30
N LEU A 236 3.10 -6.36 -3.43
CA LEU A 236 3.28 -7.59 -2.68
C LEU A 236 2.46 -8.69 -3.36
N TYR A 237 3.14 -9.76 -3.76
CA TYR A 237 2.49 -10.89 -4.39
C TYR A 237 2.96 -12.22 -3.78
N VAL A 238 2.10 -13.22 -3.85
CA VAL A 238 2.37 -14.59 -3.46
C VAL A 238 2.48 -15.42 -4.73
N ARG A 239 3.70 -15.85 -5.09
CA ARG A 239 3.97 -16.58 -6.33
C ARG A 239 3.60 -18.07 -6.30
N SER A 240 3.04 -18.58 -5.21
CA SER A 240 2.60 -19.97 -5.10
C SER A 240 1.63 -20.20 -3.94
N CYS A 241 0.85 -21.28 -4.00
CA CYS A 241 -0.05 -21.73 -2.93
C CYS A 241 0.68 -22.09 -1.61
N ASP A 242 1.99 -21.88 -1.52
CA ASP A 242 2.81 -22.02 -0.32
C ASP A 242 3.04 -20.64 0.32
N LEU A 243 2.12 -20.25 1.19
CA LEU A 243 2.15 -18.98 1.93
C LEU A 243 3.30 -18.89 2.95
N SER A 244 4.11 -19.95 3.12
CA SER A 244 5.36 -19.89 3.88
C SER A 244 6.51 -19.23 3.10
N ALA A 245 6.34 -19.06 1.78
CA ALA A 245 7.32 -18.48 0.87
C ALA A 245 6.77 -17.24 0.14
N ILE A 246 6.12 -16.32 0.87
CA ILE A 246 5.76 -15.02 0.28
C ILE A 246 7.05 -14.30 -0.10
N ARG A 247 7.24 -14.11 -1.40
CA ARG A 247 8.34 -13.31 -1.94
C ARG A 247 7.85 -11.89 -2.11
N THR A 248 8.61 -10.94 -1.59
CA THR A 248 8.48 -9.54 -2.01
C THR A 248 9.34 -9.37 -3.24
N ASP A 249 8.75 -9.30 -4.43
CA ASP A 249 9.47 -8.68 -5.54
C ASP A 249 8.93 -7.27 -5.72
N ILE A 250 9.82 -6.30 -5.53
CA ILE A 250 9.56 -4.91 -5.85
C ILE A 250 9.61 -4.80 -7.37
N LEU A 251 8.44 -4.80 -8.01
CA LEU A 251 8.33 -4.59 -9.44
C LEU A 251 8.34 -3.08 -9.72
N ILE A 252 9.47 -2.58 -10.19
CA ILE A 252 9.63 -1.21 -10.67
C ILE A 252 9.82 -1.28 -12.18
N GLN A 253 9.01 -0.53 -12.94
CA GLN A 253 9.29 -0.19 -14.33
C GLN A 253 9.61 1.30 -14.41
#